data_AF-A0A951QTS6-F1
#
_entry.id   AF-A0A951QTS6-F1
#
_cell.length_a   1.000
_cell.length_b   1.000
_cell.length_c   1.000
_cell.angle_alpha   90.00
_cell.angle_beta   90.00
_cell.angle_gamma   90.00
#
_symmetry.space_group_name_H-M   'P 1'
#
loop_
_entity.id
_entity.type
_entity.pdbx_description
1 polymer ?
#
loop_
_entity_poly.entity_id
_entity_poly.type
_entity_poly.pdbx_seq_one_letter_code
_entity_poly.pdbx_strand_id
1 'polypeptide(L)'
;MLIQSKPVAEPFTNLLIDADHQEVIAKIARKYTRGSSISWEDAAQTAIMKVIEAVKAGKFRQGGVKEFQRWATVVARYEILNFVKKEYLRNYQSLDVTIAGTDLSLIDTIPSEFNLLETVSRADLIIKAKEAITNLDSRYCDRGYLKLWQLMVEGKNQTQQASSLGISQGEVSKRWKELVERVGMELGLLEPLAVKQEQQNSKLQDTRRRSKAKW
;
A
#
# COMPACT_ATOMS: atom_id res chain seq x y z
N MET A 1 8.03 -15.39 -37.76
CA MET A 1 9.23 -14.54 -37.61
C MET A 1 8.95 -13.51 -36.53
N LEU A 2 9.48 -13.74 -35.32
CA LEU A 2 9.40 -12.80 -34.21
C LEU A 2 10.43 -11.70 -34.46
N ILE A 3 9.99 -10.50 -34.82
CA ILE A 3 10.85 -9.32 -34.88
C ILE A 3 11.18 -8.96 -33.43
N GLN A 4 12.33 -9.43 -32.97
CA GLN A 4 12.94 -8.95 -31.74
C GLN A 4 13.28 -7.47 -31.96
N SER A 5 12.50 -6.57 -31.34
CA SER A 5 12.88 -5.17 -31.20
C SER A 5 14.16 -5.11 -30.36
N LYS A 6 15.30 -4.87 -31.02
CA LYS A 6 16.57 -4.58 -30.35
C LYS A 6 16.37 -3.45 -29.33
N PRO A 7 17.04 -3.49 -28.16
CA PRO A 7 16.95 -2.39 -27.20
C PRO A 7 17.69 -1.18 -27.77
N VAL A 8 16.94 -0.24 -28.34
CA VAL A 8 17.47 1.05 -28.83
C VAL A 8 17.92 1.95 -27.66
N ALA A 9 17.70 1.53 -26.40
CA ALA A 9 17.96 2.34 -25.22
C ALA A 9 19.44 2.51 -24.85
N GLU A 10 20.28 1.48 -25.02
CA GLU A 10 21.70 1.51 -24.63
C GLU A 10 22.58 2.57 -25.32
N PRO A 11 22.45 2.85 -26.64
CA PRO A 11 23.25 3.91 -27.26
C PRO A 11 22.89 5.31 -26.74
N PHE A 12 21.63 5.52 -26.35
CA PHE A 12 21.16 6.82 -25.88
C PHE A 12 21.50 7.09 -24.41
N THR A 13 21.62 6.06 -23.56
CA THR A 13 22.06 6.25 -22.17
C THR A 13 23.51 6.72 -22.10
N ASN A 14 24.37 6.25 -23.00
CA ASN A 14 25.77 6.70 -23.07
C ASN A 14 25.89 8.18 -23.47
N LEU A 15 24.96 8.68 -24.29
CA LEU A 15 24.87 10.09 -24.67
C LEU A 15 24.37 11.01 -23.53
N LEU A 16 23.72 10.46 -22.51
CA LEU A 16 23.32 11.21 -21.31
C LEU A 16 24.46 11.31 -20.28
N ILE A 17 25.47 10.45 -20.39
CA ILE A 17 26.68 10.45 -19.57
C ILE A 17 27.73 11.43 -20.15
N ASP A 18 27.51 11.90 -21.37
CA ASP A 18 28.35 12.91 -22.00
C ASP A 18 28.45 14.18 -21.15
N ALA A 19 29.68 14.63 -20.89
CA ALA A 19 29.97 15.72 -19.96
C ALA A 19 29.31 17.04 -20.39
N ASP A 20 29.28 17.30 -21.69
CA ASP A 20 28.68 18.50 -22.27
C ASP A 20 27.16 18.54 -22.00
N HIS A 21 26.49 17.40 -22.16
CA HIS A 21 25.05 17.30 -21.91
C HIS A 21 24.71 17.42 -20.42
N GLN A 22 25.52 16.78 -19.56
CA GLN A 22 25.39 16.92 -18.11
C GLN A 22 25.60 18.37 -17.65
N GLU A 23 26.56 19.09 -18.25
CA GLU A 23 26.80 20.50 -17.92
C GLU A 23 25.59 21.37 -18.29
N VAL A 24 24.95 21.11 -19.43
CA VAL A 24 23.72 21.82 -19.84
C VAL A 24 22.59 21.56 -18.84
N ILE A 25 22.36 20.31 -18.43
CA ILE A 25 21.34 19.98 -17.43
C ILE A 25 21.67 20.62 -16.08
N ALA A 26 22.93 20.60 -15.66
CA ALA A 26 23.38 21.24 -14.43
C ALA A 26 23.16 22.77 -14.45
N LYS A 27 23.45 23.45 -15.57
CA LYS A 27 23.16 24.89 -15.75
C LYS A 27 21.66 25.18 -15.61
N ILE A 28 20.81 24.31 -16.17
CA ILE A 28 19.36 24.43 -16.05
C ILE A 28 18.93 24.22 -14.59
N ALA A 29 19.43 23.17 -13.92
CA ALA A 29 19.11 22.89 -12.53
C ALA A 29 19.48 24.05 -11.61
N ARG A 30 20.72 24.56 -11.69
CA ARG A 30 21.19 25.73 -10.94
C ARG A 30 20.32 26.97 -11.17
N LYS A 31 19.84 27.18 -12.40
CA LYS A 31 18.96 28.31 -12.72
C LYS A 31 17.63 28.22 -11.99
N TYR A 32 17.02 27.04 -11.94
CA TYR A 32 15.68 26.86 -11.38
C TYR A 32 15.65 26.58 -9.87
N THR A 33 16.75 26.11 -9.29
CA THR A 33 16.88 25.98 -7.82
C THR A 33 17.45 27.23 -7.16
N ARG A 34 17.89 28.24 -7.92
CA ARG A 34 18.46 29.48 -7.37
C ARG A 34 17.47 30.16 -6.42
N GLY A 35 17.92 30.40 -5.18
CA GLY A 35 17.11 31.04 -4.14
C GLY A 35 16.12 30.10 -3.45
N SER A 36 16.18 28.80 -3.73
CA SER A 36 15.49 27.75 -2.97
C SER A 36 16.47 26.99 -2.07
N SER A 37 15.96 26.28 -1.07
CA SER A 37 16.72 25.34 -0.24
C SER A 37 17.00 24.00 -0.94
N ILE A 38 16.58 23.86 -2.20
CA ILE A 38 16.64 22.61 -2.95
C ILE A 38 18.03 22.46 -3.59
N SER A 39 18.66 21.30 -3.40
CA SER A 39 19.93 20.97 -4.07
C SER A 39 19.74 20.94 -5.60
N TRP A 40 20.65 21.61 -6.31
CA TRP A 40 20.65 21.58 -7.78
C TRP A 40 21.12 20.23 -8.31
N GLU A 41 21.96 19.52 -7.56
CA GLU A 41 22.43 18.17 -7.85
C GLU A 41 21.25 17.19 -7.85
N ASP A 42 20.38 17.23 -6.82
CA ASP A 42 19.19 16.37 -6.73
C ASP A 42 18.22 16.63 -7.88
N ALA A 43 18.01 17.91 -8.21
CA ALA A 43 17.16 18.31 -9.33
C ALA A 43 17.72 17.79 -10.68
N ALA A 44 19.04 17.88 -10.88
CA ALA A 44 19.71 17.39 -12.08
C ALA A 44 19.64 15.85 -12.19
N GLN A 45 19.92 15.13 -11.10
CA GLN A 45 19.85 13.66 -11.07
C GLN A 45 18.43 13.16 -11.34
N THR A 46 17.43 13.76 -10.69
CA THR A 46 16.01 13.42 -10.90
C THR A 46 15.63 13.59 -12.37
N ALA A 47 16.07 14.67 -13.01
CA ALA A 47 15.83 14.91 -14.43
C ALA A 47 16.53 13.91 -15.34
N ILE A 48 17.81 13.58 -15.09
CA ILE A 48 18.55 12.57 -15.86
C ILE A 48 17.84 11.21 -15.76
N MET A 49 17.45 10.80 -14.56
CA MET A 49 16.70 9.57 -14.33
C MET A 49 15.38 9.56 -15.12
N LYS A 50 14.67 10.69 -15.16
CA LYS A 50 13.43 10.82 -15.93
C LYS A 50 13.64 10.65 -17.43
N VAL A 51 14.72 11.20 -17.96
CA VAL A 51 15.08 11.02 -19.38
C VAL A 51 15.36 9.54 -19.66
N ILE A 52 16.11 8.86 -18.81
CA ILE A 52 16.41 7.43 -18.94
C ILE A 52 15.12 6.60 -18.93
N GLU A 53 14.20 6.86 -17.99
CA GLU A 53 12.89 6.21 -17.94
C GLU A 53 12.09 6.43 -19.23
N ALA A 54 12.05 7.66 -19.73
CA ALA A 54 11.34 8.00 -20.95
C ALA A 54 11.92 7.30 -22.18
N VAL A 55 13.25 7.15 -22.25
CA VAL A 55 13.94 6.37 -23.29
C VAL A 55 13.58 4.90 -23.19
N LYS A 56 13.67 4.30 -22.00
CA LYS A 56 13.29 2.89 -21.76
C LYS A 56 11.83 2.62 -22.12
N ALA A 57 10.94 3.60 -21.90
CA ALA A 57 9.53 3.55 -22.28
C ALA A 57 9.27 3.83 -23.78
N GLY A 58 10.31 3.99 -24.60
CA GLY A 58 10.19 4.23 -26.05
C GLY A 58 9.54 5.57 -26.41
N LYS A 59 9.68 6.59 -25.54
CA LYS A 59 9.12 7.93 -25.78
C LYS A 59 9.90 8.70 -26.85
N PHE A 60 11.20 8.45 -26.98
CA PHE A 60 12.00 8.91 -28.10
C PHE A 60 12.00 7.84 -29.20
N ARG A 61 11.42 8.14 -30.36
CA ARG A 61 11.18 7.14 -31.41
C ARG A 61 12.10 7.30 -32.63
N GLN A 62 12.48 8.53 -32.97
CA GLN A 62 13.19 8.85 -34.21
C GLN A 62 14.05 10.12 -34.01
N GLY A 63 15.21 10.14 -34.67
CA GLY A 63 16.15 11.26 -34.64
C GLY A 63 17.59 10.79 -34.42
N GLY A 64 18.55 11.66 -34.75
CA GLY A 64 19.95 11.45 -34.46
C GLY A 64 20.35 11.95 -33.08
N VAL A 65 21.66 11.99 -32.83
CA VAL A 65 22.23 12.41 -31.55
C VAL A 65 21.81 13.83 -31.16
N LYS A 66 21.78 14.76 -32.13
CA LYS A 66 21.42 16.17 -31.88
C LYS A 66 19.93 16.32 -31.52
N GLU A 67 19.05 15.59 -32.20
CA GLU A 67 17.62 15.57 -31.91
C GLU A 67 17.35 14.95 -30.54
N PHE A 68 18.09 13.87 -30.21
CA PHE A 68 18.03 13.25 -28.90
C PHE A 68 18.44 14.21 -27.79
N GLN A 69 19.59 14.89 -27.91
CA GLN A 69 20.07 15.84 -26.89
C GLN A 69 19.09 17.01 -26.69
N ARG A 70 18.50 17.54 -27.78
CA ARG A 70 17.49 18.59 -27.68
C ARG A 70 16.24 18.10 -26.95
N TRP A 71 15.74 16.91 -27.33
CA TRP A 71 14.59 16.29 -26.68
C TRP A 71 14.84 15.99 -25.20
N ALA A 72 16.00 15.40 -24.86
CA ALA A 72 16.43 15.11 -23.51
C ALA A 72 16.51 16.38 -22.65
N THR A 73 17.07 17.45 -23.20
CA THR A 73 17.14 18.77 -22.53
C THR A 73 15.74 19.30 -22.19
N VAL A 74 14.78 19.16 -23.10
CA VAL A 74 13.39 19.59 -22.88
C VAL A 74 12.74 18.77 -21.77
N VAL A 75 12.86 17.44 -21.81
CA VAL A 75 12.33 16.54 -20.77
C VAL A 75 12.95 16.86 -19.41
N ALA A 76 14.28 16.98 -19.36
CA ALA A 76 15.03 17.31 -18.15
C ALA A 76 14.59 18.65 -17.55
N ARG A 77 14.44 19.69 -18.38
CA ARG A 77 13.98 21.02 -17.95
C ARG A 77 12.60 20.96 -17.31
N TYR A 78 11.66 20.24 -17.91
CA TYR A 78 10.31 20.10 -17.35
C TYR A 78 10.33 19.31 -16.04
N GLU A 79 11.15 18.26 -15.95
CA GLU A 79 11.25 17.51 -14.71
C GLU A 79 11.89 18.34 -13.58
N ILE A 80 12.93 19.13 -13.86
CA ILE A 80 13.51 20.07 -12.88
C ILE A 80 12.45 21.05 -12.36
N LEU A 81 11.66 21.64 -13.26
CA LEU A 81 10.58 22.55 -12.88
C LEU A 81 9.53 21.84 -12.02
N ASN A 82 9.15 20.62 -12.37
CA ASN A 82 8.17 19.84 -11.61
C ASN A 82 8.71 19.45 -10.24
N PHE A 83 9.98 19.03 -10.15
CA PHE A 83 10.67 18.72 -8.91
C PHE A 83 10.69 19.92 -7.98
N VAL A 84 11.15 21.08 -8.48
CA VAL A 84 11.19 22.33 -7.69
C VAL A 84 9.80 22.73 -7.21
N LYS A 85 8.77 22.63 -8.06
CA LYS A 85 7.38 22.90 -7.65
C LYS A 85 6.89 21.96 -6.56
N LYS A 86 7.18 20.66 -6.67
CA LYS A 86 6.78 19.65 -5.67
C LYS A 86 7.46 19.92 -4.34
N GLU A 87 8.77 20.19 -4.35
CA GLU A 87 9.52 20.50 -3.14
C GLU A 87 9.13 21.84 -2.53
N TYR A 88 8.77 22.85 -3.34
CA TYR A 88 8.25 24.11 -2.81
C TYR A 88 6.89 23.95 -2.11
N LEU A 89 6.04 23.04 -2.61
CA LEU A 89 4.75 22.71 -1.97
C LEU A 89 4.90 21.80 -0.74
N ARG A 90 6.08 21.24 -0.51
CA ARG A 90 6.36 20.42 0.67
C ARG A 90 6.57 21.34 1.87
N ASN A 91 5.48 21.59 2.61
CA ASN A 91 5.51 22.23 3.92
C ASN A 91 6.02 21.25 4.98
N TYR A 92 7.30 20.90 4.94
CA TYR A 92 7.95 20.18 6.03
C TYR A 92 8.70 21.17 6.91
N GLN A 93 8.35 21.18 8.19
CA GLN A 93 9.15 21.83 9.21
C GLN A 93 10.16 20.80 9.73
N SER A 94 11.42 21.20 9.88
CA SER A 94 12.39 20.34 10.55
C SER A 94 11.96 20.09 11.99
N LEU A 95 12.04 18.84 12.43
CA LEU A 95 11.70 18.46 13.81
C LEU A 95 12.81 18.85 14.80
N ASP A 96 14.01 19.19 14.30
CA ASP A 96 15.12 19.68 15.12
C ASP A 96 14.97 21.17 15.47
N VAL A 97 13.95 21.85 14.96
CA VAL A 97 13.71 23.26 15.24
C VAL A 97 13.34 23.43 16.71
N THR A 98 14.09 24.28 17.40
CA THR A 98 13.81 24.67 18.79
C THR A 98 12.50 25.45 18.86
N ILE A 99 11.63 25.10 19.81
CA ILE A 99 10.39 25.82 20.04
C ILE A 99 10.72 27.16 20.70
N ALA A 100 10.21 28.25 20.13
CA ALA A 100 10.47 29.60 20.62
C ALA A 100 10.14 29.74 22.12
N GLY A 101 11.12 30.22 22.89
CA GLY A 101 10.98 30.39 24.34
C GLY A 101 11.28 29.15 25.18
N THR A 102 11.74 28.06 24.57
CA THR A 102 12.19 26.83 25.26
C THR A 102 13.51 26.33 24.68
N ASP A 103 14.21 25.46 25.41
CA ASP A 103 15.40 24.75 24.90
C ASP A 103 15.05 23.39 24.26
N LEU A 104 13.76 23.09 24.10
CA LEU A 104 13.28 21.82 23.56
C LEU A 104 13.15 21.88 22.04
N SER A 105 13.53 20.79 21.38
CA SER A 105 13.29 20.62 19.94
C SER A 105 11.82 20.23 19.69
N LEU A 106 11.32 20.47 18.49
CA LEU A 106 9.96 20.08 18.11
C LEU A 106 9.76 18.56 18.27
N ILE A 107 10.77 17.73 17.93
CA ILE A 107 10.69 16.27 18.10
C ILE A 107 10.48 15.85 19.56
N ASP A 108 11.09 16.55 20.51
CA ASP A 108 10.97 16.24 21.94
C ASP A 108 9.56 16.49 22.49
N THR A 109 8.77 17.30 21.77
CA THR A 109 7.39 17.64 22.18
C THR A 109 6.31 16.80 21.52
N ILE A 110 6.66 15.99 20.52
CA ILE A 110 5.70 15.12 19.85
C ILE A 110 5.55 13.85 20.70
N PRO A 111 4.38 13.62 21.33
CA PRO A 111 4.18 12.41 22.11
C PRO A 111 4.18 11.19 21.18
N SER A 112 4.75 10.10 21.66
CA SER A 112 4.61 8.82 20.96
C SER A 112 3.14 8.40 20.96
N GLU A 113 2.63 7.99 19.79
CA GLU A 113 1.31 7.35 19.68
C GLU A 113 1.29 5.93 20.28
N PHE A 114 2.43 5.41 20.73
CA PHE A 114 2.53 4.08 21.30
C PHE A 114 1.77 3.98 22.64
N ASN A 115 0.73 3.14 22.65
CA ASN A 115 -0.03 2.85 23.85
C ASN A 115 0.24 1.41 24.34
N LEU A 116 1.05 1.30 25.40
CA LEU A 116 1.39 0.01 26.00
C LEU A 116 0.14 -0.70 26.54
N LEU A 117 -0.78 0.03 27.17
CA LEU A 117 -1.99 -0.53 27.73
C LEU A 117 -2.87 -1.13 26.64
N GLU A 118 -3.07 -0.41 25.53
CA GLU A 118 -3.81 -0.93 24.37
C GLU A 118 -3.15 -2.19 23.79
N THR A 119 -1.81 -2.18 23.71
CA THR A 119 -1.05 -3.34 23.22
C THR A 119 -1.27 -4.56 24.11
N VAL A 120 -1.21 -4.39 25.43
CA VAL A 120 -1.44 -5.45 26.41
C VAL A 120 -2.90 -5.94 26.37
N SER A 121 -3.88 -5.02 26.33
CA SER A 121 -5.30 -5.37 26.22
C SER A 121 -5.60 -6.14 24.93
N ARG A 122 -4.97 -5.77 23.81
CA ARG A 122 -5.11 -6.49 22.54
C ARG A 122 -4.50 -7.89 22.63
N ALA A 123 -3.35 -8.04 23.27
CA ALA A 123 -2.72 -9.35 23.45
C ALA A 123 -3.58 -10.28 24.32
N ASP A 124 -4.13 -9.77 25.43
CA ASP A 124 -5.06 -10.50 26.30
C ASP A 124 -6.33 -10.93 25.54
N LEU A 125 -6.91 -10.03 24.75
CA LEU A 125 -8.07 -10.34 23.92
C LEU A 125 -7.77 -11.47 22.91
N ILE A 126 -6.58 -11.47 22.30
CA ILE A 126 -6.17 -12.53 21.36
C ILE A 126 -6.05 -13.88 22.08
N ILE A 127 -5.50 -13.91 23.30
CA ILE A 127 -5.38 -15.14 24.09
C ILE A 127 -6.78 -15.68 24.41
N LYS A 128 -7.67 -14.84 24.93
CA LYS A 128 -9.06 -15.22 25.23
C LYS A 128 -9.82 -15.69 24.00
N ALA A 129 -9.61 -15.05 22.84
CA ALA A 129 -10.23 -15.48 21.59
C ALA A 129 -9.75 -16.89 21.16
N LYS A 130 -8.46 -17.20 21.30
CA LYS A 130 -7.93 -18.54 21.02
C LYS A 130 -8.50 -19.60 21.95
N GLU A 131 -8.61 -19.29 23.24
CA GLU A 131 -9.24 -20.16 24.24
C GLU A 131 -10.71 -20.41 23.90
N ALA A 132 -11.46 -19.35 23.56
CA ALA A 132 -12.85 -19.46 23.13
C ALA A 132 -13.02 -20.35 21.90
N ILE A 133 -12.18 -20.20 20.88
CA ILE A 133 -12.19 -21.05 19.67
C ILE A 133 -11.92 -22.52 20.05
N THR A 134 -10.98 -22.78 20.94
CA THR A 134 -10.63 -24.14 21.39
C THR A 134 -11.79 -24.78 22.17
N ASN A 135 -12.44 -24.01 23.04
CA ASN A 135 -13.62 -24.45 23.78
C ASN A 135 -14.84 -24.66 22.87
N LEU A 136 -14.99 -23.84 21.83
CA LEU A 136 -16.04 -24.01 20.81
C LEU A 136 -15.79 -25.24 19.96
N ASP A 137 -14.56 -25.51 19.55
CA ASP A 137 -14.18 -26.71 18.78
C ASP A 137 -14.44 -27.98 19.60
N SER A 138 -14.16 -27.96 20.90
CA SER A 138 -14.45 -29.06 21.82
C SER A 138 -15.96 -29.33 21.95
N ARG A 139 -16.80 -28.28 21.96
CA ARG A 139 -18.26 -28.40 22.03
C ARG A 139 -18.92 -28.75 20.70
N TYR A 140 -18.31 -28.36 19.59
CA TYR A 140 -18.82 -28.54 18.22
C TYR A 140 -17.75 -29.22 17.35
N CYS A 141 -17.37 -30.43 17.74
CA CYS A 141 -16.25 -31.16 17.14
C CYS A 141 -16.44 -31.49 15.64
N ASP A 142 -17.68 -31.52 15.16
CA ASP A 142 -18.06 -31.72 13.76
C ASP A 142 -17.79 -30.48 12.87
N ARG A 143 -17.65 -29.31 13.50
CA ARG A 143 -17.52 -28.03 12.78
C ARG A 143 -16.09 -27.72 12.36
N GLY A 144 -15.09 -28.23 13.09
CA GLY A 144 -13.67 -28.04 12.78
C GLY A 144 -13.24 -26.57 12.87
N TYR A 145 -13.75 -25.85 13.87
CA TYR A 145 -13.50 -24.42 14.07
C TYR A 145 -12.02 -24.10 14.30
N LEU A 146 -11.33 -24.93 15.08
CA LEU A 146 -9.91 -24.72 15.36
C LEU A 146 -9.09 -24.82 14.06
N LYS A 147 -9.34 -25.86 13.27
CA LYS A 147 -8.68 -26.08 11.98
C LYS A 147 -9.04 -25.00 10.96
N LEU A 148 -10.28 -24.55 10.94
CA LEU A 148 -10.73 -23.43 10.10
C LEU A 148 -9.98 -22.13 10.44
N TRP A 149 -9.84 -21.81 11.73
CA TRP A 149 -9.10 -20.64 12.19
C TRP A 149 -7.59 -20.73 11.88
N GLN A 150 -6.96 -21.88 12.08
CA GLN A 150 -5.55 -22.09 11.75
C GLN A 150 -5.27 -21.84 10.26
N LEU A 151 -6.10 -22.40 9.38
CA LEU A 151 -5.95 -22.21 7.92
C LEU A 151 -6.15 -20.75 7.50
N MET A 152 -7.00 -20.00 8.19
CA MET A 152 -7.16 -18.56 7.98
C MET A 152 -5.91 -17.78 8.39
N VAL A 153 -5.31 -18.10 9.55
CA VAL A 153 -4.07 -17.48 10.03
C VAL A 153 -2.89 -17.78 9.08
N GLU A 154 -2.86 -18.98 8.50
CA GLU A 154 -1.89 -19.36 7.47
C GLU A 154 -2.11 -18.70 6.10
N GLY A 155 -3.16 -17.88 5.94
CA GLY A 155 -3.46 -17.20 4.68
C GLY A 155 -3.99 -18.11 3.57
N LYS A 156 -4.54 -19.29 3.90
CA LYS A 156 -5.15 -20.20 2.91
C LYS A 156 -6.42 -19.57 2.34
N ASN A 157 -6.62 -19.72 1.04
CA ASN A 157 -7.87 -19.26 0.40
C ASN A 157 -9.04 -20.21 0.68
N GLN A 158 -10.27 -19.74 0.45
CA GLN A 158 -11.49 -20.49 0.77
C GLN A 158 -11.59 -21.86 0.07
N THR A 159 -11.02 -22.00 -1.13
CA THR A 159 -10.94 -23.28 -1.86
C THR A 159 -10.03 -24.27 -1.15
N GLN A 160 -8.87 -23.81 -0.71
CA GLN A 160 -7.91 -24.62 0.04
C GLN A 160 -8.50 -25.04 1.39
N GLN A 161 -9.18 -24.13 2.08
CA GLN A 161 -9.88 -24.42 3.33
C GLN A 161 -10.96 -25.49 3.16
N ALA A 162 -11.79 -25.35 2.13
CA ALA A 162 -12.84 -26.31 1.77
C ALA A 162 -12.26 -27.71 1.56
N SER A 163 -11.19 -27.82 0.76
CA SER A 163 -10.49 -29.08 0.52
C SER A 163 -9.88 -29.67 1.80
N SER A 164 -9.23 -28.86 2.63
CA SER A 164 -8.60 -29.32 3.89
C SER A 164 -9.60 -29.76 4.96
N LEU A 165 -10.84 -29.24 4.91
CA LEU A 165 -11.92 -29.58 5.83
C LEU A 165 -12.90 -30.62 5.25
N GLY A 166 -12.77 -30.99 3.98
CA GLY A 166 -13.69 -31.91 3.31
C GLY A 166 -15.12 -31.35 3.15
N ILE A 167 -15.26 -30.03 3.06
CA ILE A 167 -16.56 -29.33 2.96
C ILE A 167 -16.63 -28.45 1.72
N SER A 168 -17.82 -27.95 1.38
CA SER A 168 -17.97 -27.00 0.27
C SER A 168 -17.45 -25.61 0.63
N GLN A 169 -17.03 -24.82 -0.37
CA GLN A 169 -16.63 -23.42 -0.16
C GLN A 169 -17.74 -22.60 0.52
N GLY A 170 -19.01 -22.80 0.13
CA GLY A 170 -20.14 -22.11 0.75
C GLY A 170 -20.29 -22.43 2.24
N GLU A 171 -19.96 -23.66 2.63
CA GLU A 171 -19.98 -24.10 4.02
C GLU A 171 -18.83 -23.49 4.83
N VAL A 172 -17.64 -23.29 4.24
CA VAL A 172 -16.53 -22.55 4.87
C VAL A 172 -16.97 -21.16 5.30
N SER A 173 -17.64 -20.41 4.42
CA SER A 173 -18.09 -19.04 4.73
C SER A 173 -19.14 -19.02 5.84
N LYS A 174 -20.08 -19.98 5.84
CA LYS A 174 -21.08 -20.10 6.90
C LYS A 174 -20.45 -20.41 8.25
N ARG A 175 -19.58 -21.41 8.30
CA ARG A 175 -18.88 -21.82 9.52
C ARG A 175 -17.96 -20.71 10.04
N TRP A 176 -17.35 -19.92 9.16
CA TRP A 176 -16.55 -18.77 9.57
C TRP A 176 -17.39 -17.69 10.25
N LYS A 177 -18.53 -17.31 9.66
CA LYS A 177 -19.46 -16.35 10.27
C LYS A 177 -19.97 -16.85 11.62
N GLU A 178 -20.36 -18.11 11.67
CA GLU A 178 -20.81 -18.78 12.89
C GLU A 178 -19.72 -18.77 13.96
N LEU A 179 -18.46 -19.06 13.60
CA LEU A 179 -17.33 -19.01 14.51
C LEU A 179 -17.12 -17.61 15.10
N VAL A 180 -17.12 -16.58 14.26
CA VAL A 180 -16.94 -15.18 14.70
C VAL A 180 -18.05 -14.75 15.66
N GLU A 181 -19.30 -15.05 15.34
CA GLU A 181 -20.44 -14.75 16.21
C GLU A 181 -20.33 -15.46 17.56
N ARG A 182 -20.00 -16.76 17.54
CA ARG A 182 -19.86 -17.58 18.76
C ARG A 182 -18.71 -17.10 19.63
N VAL A 183 -17.56 -16.75 19.03
CA VAL A 183 -16.44 -16.16 19.77
C VAL A 183 -16.85 -14.82 20.37
N GLY A 184 -17.57 -13.97 19.64
CA GLY A 184 -18.10 -12.71 20.18
C GLY A 184 -19.05 -12.93 21.36
N MET A 185 -19.91 -13.95 21.32
CA MET A 185 -20.78 -14.31 22.45
C MET A 185 -19.99 -14.86 23.65
N GLU A 186 -19.03 -15.75 23.44
CA GLU A 186 -18.19 -16.33 24.51
C GLU A 186 -17.34 -15.27 25.22
N LEU A 187 -16.90 -14.26 24.48
CA LEU A 187 -16.14 -13.13 25.02
C LEU A 187 -17.04 -12.04 25.64
N GLY A 188 -18.37 -12.21 25.63
CA GLY A 188 -19.33 -11.21 26.13
C GLY A 188 -19.39 -9.92 25.31
N LEU A 189 -18.88 -9.95 24.06
CA LEU A 189 -18.85 -8.81 23.14
C LEU A 189 -20.14 -8.69 22.31
N LEU A 190 -20.94 -9.76 22.24
CA LEU A 190 -22.22 -9.81 21.53
C LEU A 190 -23.31 -10.36 22.43
N GLU A 191 -24.44 -9.66 22.52
CA GLU A 191 -25.63 -10.20 23.19
C GLU A 191 -26.33 -11.24 22.30
N PRO A 192 -26.71 -12.42 22.83
CA PRO A 192 -27.34 -13.51 22.07
C PRO A 192 -28.66 -13.13 21.36
N LEU A 193 -29.34 -12.08 21.81
CA LEU A 193 -30.62 -11.63 21.26
C LEU A 193 -30.46 -10.74 20.01
N ALA A 194 -29.42 -9.90 19.97
CA ALA A 194 -29.12 -9.03 18.83
C ALA A 194 -28.72 -9.85 17.59
N VAL A 195 -27.93 -10.92 17.79
CA VAL A 195 -27.46 -11.81 16.71
C VAL A 195 -28.62 -12.57 16.05
N LYS A 196 -29.63 -13.01 16.83
CA LYS A 196 -30.83 -13.67 16.28
C LYS A 196 -31.69 -12.73 15.43
N GLN A 197 -31.80 -11.45 15.81
CA GLN A 197 -32.54 -10.45 15.04
C GLN A 197 -31.85 -10.11 13.70
N GLU A 198 -30.53 -9.94 13.67
CA GLU A 198 -29.78 -9.69 12.42
C GLU A 198 -29.82 -10.88 11.45
N GLN A 199 -29.74 -12.11 11.97
CA GLN A 199 -29.88 -13.32 11.15
C GLN A 199 -31.28 -13.51 10.55
N GLN A 200 -32.34 -13.08 11.26
CA GLN A 200 -33.70 -13.08 10.71
C GLN A 200 -33.88 -11.98 9.66
N ASN A 201 -33.35 -10.78 9.90
CA ASN A 201 -33.46 -9.65 8.98
C ASN A 201 -32.67 -9.86 7.67
N SER A 202 -31.49 -10.46 7.73
CA SER A 202 -30.68 -10.79 6.54
C SER A 202 -31.32 -11.87 5.66
N LYS A 203 -31.90 -12.93 6.26
CA LYS A 203 -32.67 -13.95 5.53
C LYS A 203 -33.89 -13.39 4.83
N LEU A 204 -34.59 -12.42 5.44
CA LEU A 204 -35.74 -11.72 4.85
C LEU A 204 -35.35 -10.82 3.67
N GLN A 205 -34.17 -10.19 3.71
CA GLN A 205 -33.67 -9.38 2.60
C GLN A 205 -33.26 -10.24 1.39
N ASP A 206 -32.61 -11.38 1.61
CA ASP A 206 -32.20 -12.28 0.51
C ASP A 206 -33.39 -12.98 -0.17
N THR A 207 -34.45 -13.31 0.57
CA THR A 207 -35.71 -13.82 -0.01
C THR A 207 -36.45 -12.75 -0.83
N ARG A 208 -36.41 -11.48 -0.42
CA ARG A 208 -36.94 -10.35 -1.19
C ARG A 208 -36.12 -10.05 -2.46
N ARG A 209 -34.81 -10.29 -2.46
CA ARG A 209 -33.97 -10.14 -3.66
C ARG A 209 -34.23 -11.23 -4.70
N ARG A 210 -34.38 -12.50 -4.30
CA ARG A 210 -34.70 -13.60 -5.22
C ARG A 210 -36.09 -13.48 -5.85
N SER A 211 -37.08 -12.96 -5.13
CA SER A 211 -38.44 -12.77 -5.67
C SER A 211 -38.56 -11.59 -6.67
N LYS A 212 -37.55 -10.72 -6.76
CA LYS A 212 -37.47 -9.66 -7.79
C LYS A 212 -36.69 -10.05 -9.05
N ALA A 213 -36.00 -11.18 -9.06
CA ALA A 213 -35.45 -11.76 -10.27
C ALA A 213 -36.57 -12.57 -10.96
N LYS A 214 -37.42 -11.87 -11.72
CA LYS A 214 -38.29 -12.52 -12.72
C LYS A 214 -37.42 -13.12 -13.82
N TRP A 215 -37.79 -14.33 -14.24
CA TRP A 215 -37.26 -15.03 -15.41
C TRP A 215 -37.42 -14.19 -16.68
#